data_AF-A0A945Q1L2-F1
#
_entry.id   AF-A0A945Q1L2-F1
#
_cell.length_a   1.000
_cell.length_b   1.000
_cell.length_c   1.000
_cell.angle_alpha   90.00
_cell.angle_beta   90.00
_cell.angle_gamma   90.00
#
_symmetry.space_group_name_H-M   'P 1'
#
loop_
_entity.id
_entity.type
_entity.pdbx_description
1 polymer ?
#
loop_
_entity_poly.entity_id
_entity_poly.type
_entity_poly.pdbx_seq_one_letter_code
_entity_poly.pdbx_strand_id
1 'polypeptide(L)' 'PNAKALVTGKSEESGESHPVFWTNEYGKARVFGTTFGHTNETIANPDFQDIVARGILWVIGRLD' A
#
# COMPACT_ATOMS: atom_id res chain seq x y z
N PRO A 1 -12.65 2.39 12.52
CA PRO A 1 -11.76 2.35 11.33
C PRO A 1 -10.78 1.18 11.48
N ASN A 2 -10.81 0.21 10.55
CA ASN A 2 -9.99 -1.02 10.60
C ASN A 2 -8.71 -0.92 9.75
N ALA A 3 -8.32 0.30 9.40
CA ALA A 3 -7.17 0.54 8.56
C ALA A 3 -5.88 0.26 9.36
N LYS A 4 -5.02 -0.58 8.80
CA LYS A 4 -3.73 -0.96 9.35
C LYS A 4 -2.63 -0.50 8.40
N ALA A 5 -1.74 0.37 8.88
CA ALA A 5 -0.54 0.73 8.15
C ALA A 5 0.39 -0.49 8.04
N LEU A 6 0.93 -0.72 6.85
CA LEU A 6 1.96 -1.73 6.58
C LEU A 6 3.36 -1.09 6.54
N VAL A 7 3.44 0.10 5.93
CA VAL A 7 4.68 0.87 5.76
C VAL A 7 4.36 2.34 5.95
N THR A 8 5.29 3.07 6.56
CA THR A 8 5.26 4.53 6.67
C THR A 8 6.41 5.15 5.88
N GLY A 9 6.18 6.32 5.29
CA GLY A 9 7.20 7.16 4.67
C GLY A 9 7.36 8.45 5.46
N LYS A 10 8.59 8.94 5.58
CA LYS A 10 8.89 10.21 6.24
C LYS A 10 8.84 11.35 5.23
N SER A 11 8.05 12.37 5.50
CA SER A 11 8.02 13.61 4.73
C SER A 11 9.38 14.32 4.86
N GLU A 12 9.99 14.69 3.73
CA GLU A 12 11.22 15.48 3.73
C GLU A 12 10.98 16.93 4.19
N GLU A 13 9.77 17.44 3.97
CA GLU A 13 9.38 18.81 4.33
C GLU A 13 9.06 18.93 5.83
N SER A 14 8.16 18.09 6.33
CA SER A 14 7.69 18.18 7.73
C SER A 14 8.44 17.27 8.70
N GLY A 15 9.17 16.27 8.20
CA GLY A 15 9.80 15.24 9.01
C GLY A 15 8.83 14.23 9.64
N GLU A 16 7.53 14.38 9.40
CA GLU A 16 6.50 13.49 9.94
C GLU A 16 6.44 12.16 9.17
N SER A 17 6.03 11.09 9.85
CA SER A 17 5.82 9.78 9.23
C SER A 17 4.35 9.56 8.90
N HIS A 18 4.05 9.22 7.65
CA HIS A 18 2.70 8.95 7.18
C HIS A 18 2.59 7.54 6.61
N PRO A 19 1.45 6.83 6.80
CA PRO A 19 1.21 5.55 6.12
C PRO A 19 1.27 5.72 4.60
N VAL A 20 2.04 4.86 3.93
CA VAL A 20 2.21 4.86 2.45
C VAL A 20 1.72 3.56 1.80
N PHE A 21 1.60 2.50 2.59
CA PHE A 21 0.88 1.27 2.24
C PHE A 21 0.01 0.84 3.41
N TRP A 22 -1.23 0.42 3.15
CA TRP A 22 -2.15 -0.01 4.19
C TRP A 22 -3.14 -1.06 3.70
N THR A 23 -3.69 -1.80 4.65
CA THR A 23 -4.86 -2.67 4.46
C THR A 23 -6.02 -2.15 5.28
N ASN A 24 -7.26 -2.39 4.83
CA ASN A 24 -8.46 -2.12 5.60
C ASN A 24 -9.53 -3.16 5.28
N GLU A 25 -10.43 -3.39 6.23
CA GLU A 25 -11.64 -4.19 6.02
C GLU A 25 -12.87 -3.28 6.19
N TYR A 26 -13.66 -3.19 5.13
CA TYR A 26 -14.90 -2.41 5.09
C TYR A 26 -16.08 -3.31 4.73
N GLY A 27 -16.89 -3.68 5.73
CA GLY A 27 -17.90 -4.72 5.57
C GLY A 27 -17.24 -6.05 5.20
N LYS A 28 -17.61 -6.61 4.05
CA LYS A 28 -17.00 -7.84 3.49
C LYS A 28 -15.83 -7.56 2.53
N ALA A 29 -15.55 -6.29 2.23
CA ALA A 29 -14.51 -5.91 1.29
C ALA A 29 -13.16 -5.80 2.00
N ARG A 30 -12.13 -6.36 1.37
CA ARG A 30 -10.73 -6.09 1.69
C ARG A 30 -10.23 -4.97 0.78
N VAL A 31 -9.54 -4.00 1.36
CA VAL A 31 -8.98 -2.85 0.65
C VAL A 31 -7.48 -2.83 0.90
N PHE A 32 -6.69 -2.89 -0.17
CA PHE A 32 -5.27 -2.57 -0.16
C PHE A 32 -5.08 -1.20 -0.80
N GLY A 33 -4.26 -0.33 -0.20
CA GLY A 33 -4.05 1.03 -0.71
C GLY A 33 -2.60 1.47 -0.60
N THR A 34 -2.22 2.38 -1.49
CA THR A 34 -0.92 3.06 -1.49
C THR A 34 -1.07 4.53 -1.90
N THR A 35 -0.19 5.39 -1.38
CA THR A 35 -0.05 6.78 -1.84
C THR A 35 0.99 6.94 -2.96
N PHE A 36 1.80 5.91 -3.24
CA PHE A 36 2.80 5.94 -4.29
C PHE A 36 2.18 5.70 -5.68
N GLY A 37 2.92 6.05 -6.74
CA GLY A 37 2.52 5.82 -8.13
C GLY A 37 2.37 7.09 -8.98
N HIS A 38 2.84 8.24 -8.52
CA HIS A 38 2.79 9.49 -9.30
C HIS A 38 3.74 9.49 -10.51
N THR A 39 4.88 8.79 -10.42
CA THR A 39 5.92 8.78 -11.47
C THR A 39 6.06 7.44 -12.16
N ASN A 40 6.50 7.46 -13.42
CA ASN A 40 6.76 6.25 -14.21
C ASN A 40 7.86 5.40 -13.57
N GLU A 41 8.87 6.03 -12.99
CA GLU A 41 9.98 5.35 -12.31
C GLU A 41 9.48 4.56 -11.10
N THR A 42 8.51 5.11 -10.35
CA THR A 42 7.88 4.42 -9.22
C THR A 42 7.10 3.19 -9.69
N ILE A 43 6.30 3.34 -10.74
CA ILE A 43 5.50 2.24 -11.30
C ILE A 43 6.39 1.16 -11.95
N ALA A 44 7.50 1.56 -12.56
CA ALA A 44 8.47 0.66 -13.19
C ALA A 44 9.37 -0.08 -12.18
N ASN A 45 9.39 0.36 -10.91
CA ASN A 45 10.19 -0.29 -9.88
C ASN A 45 9.65 -1.71 -9.62
N PRO A 46 10.49 -2.76 -9.74
CA PRO A 46 10.05 -4.15 -9.54
C PRO A 46 9.51 -4.41 -8.13
N ASP A 47 10.03 -3.74 -7.10
CA ASP A 47 9.55 -3.89 -5.72
C ASP A 47 8.14 -3.30 -5.55
N PHE A 48 7.87 -2.16 -6.21
CA PHE A 48 6.53 -1.58 -6.22
C PHE A 48 5.54 -2.52 -6.91
N GLN A 49 5.92 -3.10 -8.04
CA GLN A 49 5.10 -4.07 -8.77
C GLN A 49 4.82 -5.33 -7.95
N ASP A 50 5.83 -5.88 -7.26
CA ASP A 50 5.66 -7.04 -6.37
C ASP A 50 4.69 -6.74 -5.22
N ILE A 51 4.85 -5.58 -4.57
CA ILE A 51 3.96 -5.16 -3.48
C ILE A 51 2.51 -5.00 -3.96
N VAL A 52 2.30 -4.37 -5.13
CA VAL A 52 0.95 -4.23 -5.72
C VAL A 52 0.36 -5.60 -6.07
N ALA A 53 1.14 -6.50 -6.67
CA ALA A 53 0.70 -7.86 -7.00
C ALA A 53 0.30 -8.64 -5.74
N ARG A 54 1.11 -8.58 -4.68
CA ARG A 54 0.77 -9.18 -3.37
C ARG A 54 -0.45 -8.55 -2.73
N GLY A 55 -0.62 -7.23 -2.86
CA GLY A 55 -1.81 -6.52 -2.41
C GLY A 55 -3.08 -7.03 -3.09
N ILE A 56 -3.02 -7.24 -4.42
CA ILE A 56 -4.13 -7.85 -5.18
C ILE A 56 -4.45 -9.26 -4.67
N LEU A 57 -3.42 -10.11 -4.52
CA LEU A 57 -3.58 -11.46 -3.98
C LEU A 57 -4.21 -11.47 -2.58
N TRP A 58 -3.80 -10.53 -1.71
CA TRP A 58 -4.37 -10.39 -0.37
C TRP A 58 -5.85 -10.01 -0.40
N VAL A 59 -6.22 -9.04 -1.26
CA VAL A 59 -7.60 -8.58 -1.42
C VAL A 59 -8.52 -9.73 -1.82
N ILE A 60 -8.07 -10.63 -2.70
CA ILE A 60 -8.85 -11.80 -3.14
C ILE A 60 -8.66 -13.04 -2.27
N GLY A 61 -7.87 -12.96 -1.19
CA GLY A 61 -7.62 -14.08 -0.27
C GLY A 61 -6.82 -15.24 -0.87
N ARG A 62 -5.85 -14.92 -1.73
CA ARG A 62 -4.92 -15.87 -2.38
C ARG A 62 -3.45 -15.52 -2.12
N LEU A 63 -3.18 -14.81 -1.02
CA LEU A 63 -1.82 -14.56 -0.57
C LEU A 63 -1.48 -15.66 0.44
N ASP A 64 -0.68 -16.64 0.00
CA ASP A 64 -0.22 -17.79 0.77
C ASP A 64 1.13 -17.54 1.47
#